data_AF-A0A3S0W744-F1
#
_entry.id   AF-A0A3S0W744-F1
#
_cell.length_a   1.000
_cell.length_b   1.000
_cell.length_c   1.000
_cell.angle_alpha   90.00
_cell.angle_beta   90.00
_cell.angle_gamma   90.00
#
_symmetry.space_group_name_H-M   'P 1'
#
loop_
_entity.id
_entity.type
_entity.pdbx_description
1 polymer ?
#
loop_
_entity_poly.entity_id
_entity_poly.type
_entity_poly.pdbx_seq_one_letter_code
_entity_poly.pdbx_strand_id
1 'polypeptide(L)'
;MESQAQEKKQIALGLFLVCLLAFTVYLLFSKIWSVFSSINPILGAGFVAASATIIVSLMSVLVSKHLERRATISAHLREKKIPTYEKIISFIFIITFADKLGKDRLTEKEVMQFMAKITQELVIWGSDDMLEAFYNFRKKSIENSNENKEDSYKILFIVEDLLLAIRKDLGHANKKISRGKILGLFINDLPNILK
;
A
#
# COMPACT_ATOMS: atom_id res chain seq x y z
N MET A 1 -27.56 -6.13 -30.88
CA MET A 1 -26.73 -7.02 -31.74
C MET A 1 -25.40 -6.40 -32.13
N GLU A 2 -25.30 -5.08 -32.33
CA GLU A 2 -24.04 -4.40 -32.71
C GLU A 2 -22.94 -4.45 -31.63
N SER A 3 -23.29 -4.30 -30.35
CA SER A 3 -22.33 -4.37 -29.22
C SER A 3 -21.61 -5.73 -29.11
N GLN A 4 -22.32 -6.85 -29.33
CA GLN A 4 -21.72 -8.19 -29.30
C GLN A 4 -20.81 -8.50 -30.51
N ALA A 5 -21.06 -7.86 -31.66
CA ALA A 5 -20.20 -8.02 -32.84
C ALA A 5 -18.88 -7.24 -32.69
N GLN A 6 -18.91 -6.11 -31.96
CA GLN A 6 -17.75 -5.27 -31.70
C GLN A 6 -16.80 -5.92 -30.68
N GLU A 7 -17.36 -6.54 -29.64
CA GLU A 7 -16.61 -7.31 -28.63
C GLU A 7 -15.85 -8.50 -29.25
N LYS A 8 -16.51 -9.30 -30.11
CA LYS A 8 -15.89 -10.43 -30.80
C LYS A 8 -14.72 -10.01 -31.71
N LYS A 9 -14.83 -8.85 -32.38
CA LYS A 9 -13.75 -8.32 -33.22
C LYS A 9 -12.53 -7.88 -32.40
N GLN A 10 -12.75 -7.28 -31.23
CA GLN A 10 -11.65 -6.87 -30.33
C GLN A 10 -10.91 -8.09 -29.75
N ILE A 11 -11.65 -9.14 -29.37
CA ILE A 11 -11.06 -10.40 -28.88
C ILE A 11 -10.25 -11.09 -29.98
N ALA A 12 -10.77 -11.16 -31.21
CA ALA A 12 -10.06 -11.75 -32.34
C ALA A 12 -8.77 -10.99 -32.69
N LEU A 13 -8.80 -9.65 -32.64
CA LEU A 13 -7.63 -8.80 -32.87
C LEU A 13 -6.56 -9.01 -31.78
N GLY A 14 -6.98 -9.14 -30.52
CA GLY A 14 -6.09 -9.44 -29.40
C GLY A 14 -5.42 -10.80 -29.53
N LEU A 15 -6.17 -11.86 -29.86
CA LEU A 15 -5.63 -13.19 -30.12
C LEU A 15 -4.64 -13.20 -31.28
N PHE A 16 -4.96 -12.50 -32.37
CA PHE A 16 -4.06 -12.36 -33.51
C PHE A 16 -2.72 -11.72 -33.13
N LEU A 17 -2.74 -10.64 -32.34
CA LEU A 17 -1.53 -9.98 -31.84
C LEU A 17 -0.69 -10.89 -30.95
N VAL A 18 -1.32 -11.67 -30.06
CA VAL A 18 -0.61 -12.64 -29.20
C VAL A 18 0.02 -13.75 -30.03
N CYS A 19 -0.71 -14.31 -31.00
CA CYS A 19 -0.18 -15.32 -31.92
C CYS A 19 0.99 -14.79 -32.76
N LEU A 20 0.90 -13.55 -33.25
CA LEU A 20 1.97 -12.90 -34.00
C LEU A 20 3.22 -12.71 -33.13
N LEU A 21 3.06 -12.31 -31.87
CA LEU A 21 4.16 -12.14 -30.92
C LEU A 21 4.80 -13.48 -30.53
N ALA A 22 4.00 -14.52 -30.32
CA ALA A 22 4.52 -15.87 -30.07
C ALA A 22 5.31 -16.40 -31.29
N PHE A 23 4.80 -16.16 -32.49
CA PHE A 23 5.45 -16.56 -33.73
C PHE A 23 6.79 -15.84 -33.96
N THR A 24 6.87 -14.53 -33.69
CA THR A 24 8.14 -13.79 -33.79
C THR A 24 9.16 -14.26 -32.77
N VAL A 25 8.74 -14.55 -31.53
CA VAL A 25 9.61 -15.15 -30.50
C VAL A 25 10.11 -16.52 -30.93
N TYR A 26 9.24 -17.37 -31.49
CA TYR A 26 9.61 -18.68 -32.01
C TYR A 26 10.66 -18.58 -33.13
N LEU A 27 10.47 -17.68 -34.09
CA LEU A 27 11.43 -17.47 -35.18
C LEU A 27 12.81 -17.02 -34.67
N LEU A 28 12.83 -16.12 -33.69
CA LEU A 28 14.07 -15.68 -33.05
C LEU A 28 14.78 -16.84 -32.34
N PHE A 29 14.04 -17.63 -31.57
CA PHE A 29 14.58 -18.79 -30.87
C PHE A 29 15.12 -19.84 -31.84
N SER A 30 14.39 -20.14 -32.93
CA SER A 30 14.82 -21.10 -33.94
C SER A 30 16.12 -20.68 -34.64
N LYS A 31 16.30 -19.38 -34.94
CA LYS A 31 17.55 -18.88 -35.53
C LYS A 31 18.72 -19.01 -34.56
N ILE A 32 18.51 -18.69 -33.29
CA ILE A 32 19.52 -18.83 -32.23
C ILE A 32 19.93 -20.30 -32.08
N TRP A 33 18.96 -21.21 -32.06
CA TRP A 33 19.21 -22.64 -31.94
C TRP A 33 20.02 -23.20 -33.13
N SER A 34 19.69 -22.78 -34.35
CA SER A 34 20.42 -23.19 -35.56
C SER A 34 21.89 -22.76 -35.56
N VAL A 35 22.19 -21.58 -34.99
CA VAL A 35 23.58 -21.11 -34.84
C VAL A 35 24.31 -21.98 -33.82
N PHE A 36 23.68 -22.28 -32.68
CA PHE A 36 24.28 -23.12 -31.64
C PHE A 36 24.52 -24.56 -32.09
N SER A 37 23.57 -25.17 -32.81
CA SER A 37 23.69 -26.56 -33.29
C SER A 37 24.78 -26.77 -34.35
N SER A 38 25.27 -25.67 -34.95
CA SER A 38 26.30 -25.70 -35.99
C SER A 38 27.72 -25.60 -35.44
N ILE A 39 27.90 -25.46 -34.12
CA ILE A 39 29.20 -25.29 -33.46
C ILE A 39 29.78 -26.65 -33.05
N ASN A 40 31.10 -26.84 -33.20
CA ASN A 40 31.79 -28.05 -32.75
C ASN A 40 31.54 -28.29 -31.24
N PRO A 41 31.18 -29.52 -30.80
CA PRO A 41 30.84 -29.82 -29.41
C PRO A 41 31.89 -29.38 -28.37
N ILE A 42 33.17 -29.45 -28.72
CA ILE A 42 34.29 -29.10 -27.82
C ILE A 42 34.35 -27.59 -27.56
N LEU A 43 34.07 -26.76 -28.57
CA LEU A 43 34.03 -25.30 -28.45
C LEU A 43 32.65 -24.82 -27.97
N GLY A 44 31.59 -25.54 -28.35
CA GLY A 44 30.20 -25.23 -28.02
C GLY A 44 29.94 -25.19 -26.52
N ALA A 45 30.52 -26.13 -25.75
CA ALA A 45 30.37 -26.14 -24.29
C ALA A 45 30.87 -24.84 -23.62
N GLY A 46 32.02 -24.31 -24.06
CA GLY A 46 32.57 -23.05 -23.57
C GLY A 46 31.69 -21.84 -23.94
N PHE A 47 31.19 -21.80 -25.16
CA PHE A 47 30.26 -20.74 -25.60
C PHE A 47 28.93 -20.78 -24.84
N VAL A 48 28.33 -21.96 -24.66
CA VAL A 48 27.10 -22.12 -23.87
C VAL A 48 27.32 -21.60 -22.44
N ALA A 49 28.42 -21.99 -21.80
CA ALA A 49 28.73 -21.56 -20.43
C ALA A 49 28.94 -20.04 -20.33
N ALA A 50 29.68 -19.45 -21.27
CA ALA A 50 29.90 -18.00 -21.30
C ALA A 50 28.59 -17.23 -21.55
N SER A 51 27.78 -17.66 -22.52
CA SER A 51 26.48 -17.06 -22.80
C SER A 51 25.52 -17.19 -21.63
N ALA A 52 25.44 -18.36 -21.00
CA ALA A 52 24.62 -18.57 -19.81
C ALA A 52 25.01 -17.62 -18.68
N THR A 53 26.32 -17.43 -18.44
CA THR A 53 26.82 -16.54 -17.40
C THR A 53 26.43 -15.08 -17.66
N ILE A 54 26.56 -14.62 -18.91
CA ILE A 54 26.14 -13.27 -19.31
C ILE A 54 24.63 -13.08 -19.13
N ILE A 55 23.82 -14.06 -19.55
CA ILE A 55 22.36 -13.99 -19.44
C ILE A 55 21.95 -13.97 -17.97
N VAL A 56 22.47 -14.86 -17.13
CA VAL A 56 22.15 -14.93 -15.69
C VAL A 56 22.57 -13.64 -14.99
N SER A 57 23.76 -13.11 -15.28
CA SER A 57 24.24 -11.84 -14.74
C SER A 57 23.32 -10.67 -15.11
N LEU A 58 22.96 -10.56 -16.39
CA LEU A 58 22.06 -9.50 -16.88
C LEU A 58 20.67 -9.61 -16.23
N MET A 59 20.11 -10.83 -16.18
CA MET A 59 18.82 -11.08 -15.54
C MET A 59 18.84 -10.72 -14.05
N SER A 60 19.90 -11.07 -13.34
CA SER A 60 20.09 -10.71 -11.93
C SER A 60 20.09 -9.20 -11.72
N VAL A 61 20.84 -8.46 -12.55
CA VAL A 61 20.89 -6.99 -12.48
C VAL A 61 19.53 -6.36 -12.79
N LEU A 62 18.81 -6.86 -13.80
CA LEU A 62 17.48 -6.33 -14.17
C LEU A 62 16.46 -6.54 -13.05
N VAL A 63 16.40 -7.74 -12.48
CA VAL A 63 15.51 -8.05 -11.35
C VAL A 63 15.88 -7.22 -10.13
N SER A 64 17.17 -7.15 -9.79
CA SER A 64 17.67 -6.37 -8.67
C SER A 64 17.29 -4.89 -8.80
N LYS A 65 17.56 -4.27 -9.95
CA LYS A 65 17.24 -2.86 -10.21
C LYS A 65 15.74 -2.58 -10.19
N HIS A 66 14.93 -3.55 -10.61
CA HIS A 66 13.48 -3.44 -10.52
C HIS A 66 12.99 -3.45 -9.07
N LEU A 67 13.48 -4.38 -8.25
CA LEU A 67 13.14 -4.46 -6.83
C LEU A 67 13.63 -3.24 -6.05
N GLU A 68 14.87 -2.80 -6.31
CA GLU A 68 15.47 -1.60 -5.72
C GLU A 68 14.64 -0.37 -6.04
N ARG A 69 14.28 -0.16 -7.31
CA ARG A 69 13.43 0.98 -7.72
C ARG A 69 12.11 1.02 -6.95
N ARG A 70 11.45 -0.14 -6.77
CA ARG A 70 10.21 -0.22 -5.99
C ARG A 70 10.45 0.08 -4.52
N ALA A 71 11.51 -0.46 -3.94
CA ALA A 71 11.88 -0.21 -2.55
C ALA A 71 12.20 1.28 -2.31
N THR A 72 13.00 1.90 -3.17
CA THR A 72 13.38 3.32 -3.10
C THR A 72 12.15 4.24 -3.18
N ILE A 73 11.23 3.99 -4.11
CA ILE A 73 9.97 4.77 -4.20
C ILE A 73 9.17 4.62 -2.91
N SER A 74 9.03 3.40 -2.40
CA SER A 74 8.29 3.17 -1.15
C SER A 74 8.95 3.84 0.06
N ALA A 75 10.29 3.86 0.12
CA ALA A 75 11.04 4.51 1.17
C ALA A 75 10.83 6.03 1.15
N HIS A 76 10.97 6.68 -0.01
CA HIS A 76 10.74 8.12 -0.13
C HIS A 76 9.29 8.53 0.16
N LEU A 77 8.30 7.72 -0.25
CA LEU A 77 6.92 7.97 0.13
C LEU A 77 6.74 7.83 1.65
N ARG A 78 7.34 6.81 2.26
CA ARG A 78 7.29 6.60 3.71
C ARG A 78 7.91 7.76 4.49
N GLU A 79 9.03 8.31 4.01
CA GLU A 79 9.68 9.50 4.59
C GLU A 79 8.75 10.73 4.63
N LYS A 80 7.85 10.88 3.64
CA LYS A 80 6.87 11.98 3.63
C LYS A 80 5.62 11.67 4.45
N LYS A 81 5.20 10.41 4.50
CA LYS A 81 4.02 9.94 5.23
C LYS A 81 4.21 9.92 6.76
N ILE A 82 5.37 9.45 7.23
CA ILE A 82 5.64 9.27 8.68
C ILE A 82 5.37 10.55 9.47
N PRO A 83 5.90 11.74 9.09
CA PRO A 83 5.67 12.97 9.86
C PRO A 83 4.19 13.35 9.95
N THR A 84 3.41 13.09 8.90
CA THR A 84 1.96 13.33 8.91
C THR A 84 1.26 12.37 9.88
N TYR A 85 1.60 11.08 9.84
CA TYR A 85 0.97 10.08 10.70
C TYR A 85 1.38 10.22 12.18
N GLU A 86 2.62 10.62 12.46
CA GLU A 86 3.06 10.95 13.82
C GLU A 86 2.24 12.10 14.41
N LYS A 87 1.94 13.15 13.63
CA LYS A 87 1.04 14.23 14.06
C LYS A 87 -0.36 13.71 14.37
N ILE A 88 -0.91 12.82 13.53
CA ILE A 88 -2.24 12.19 13.75
C ILE A 88 -2.25 11.38 15.04
N ILE A 89 -1.26 10.52 15.24
CA ILE A 89 -1.15 9.71 16.46
C ILE A 89 -1.00 10.61 17.69
N SER A 90 -0.11 11.61 17.62
CA SER A 90 0.09 12.58 18.72
C SER A 90 -1.21 13.30 19.07
N PHE A 91 -1.97 13.75 18.08
CA PHE A 91 -3.28 14.37 18.28
C PHE A 91 -4.28 13.45 18.99
N ILE A 92 -4.39 12.19 18.54
CA ILE A 92 -5.25 11.19 19.20
C ILE A 92 -4.84 11.02 20.67
N PHE A 93 -3.53 10.91 20.95
CA PHE A 93 -3.02 10.74 22.30
C PHE A 93 -3.24 11.97 23.17
N ILE A 94 -3.08 13.19 22.63
CA ILE A 94 -3.37 14.43 23.38
C ILE A 94 -4.86 14.48 23.74
N ILE A 95 -5.76 14.21 22.79
CA ILE A 95 -7.20 14.21 23.07
C ILE A 95 -7.58 13.13 24.10
N THR A 96 -6.92 11.98 24.06
CA THR A 96 -7.25 10.85 24.95
C THR A 96 -6.61 10.99 26.33
N PHE A 97 -5.42 11.59 26.44
CA PHE A 97 -4.57 11.54 27.63
C PHE A 97 -4.02 12.88 28.12
N ALA A 98 -4.48 14.04 27.61
CA ALA A 98 -3.99 15.36 28.01
C ALA A 98 -3.82 15.50 29.54
N ASP A 99 -4.90 15.21 30.28
CA ASP A 99 -4.93 15.31 31.74
C ASP A 99 -3.91 14.37 32.43
N LYS A 100 -3.71 13.15 31.90
CA LYS A 100 -2.74 12.17 32.44
C LYS A 100 -1.29 12.49 32.09
N LEU A 101 -1.08 13.20 30.99
CA LEU A 101 0.24 13.62 30.51
C LEU A 101 0.65 15.00 31.05
N GLY A 102 -0.18 15.64 31.87
CA GLY A 102 0.06 17.00 32.36
C GLY A 102 0.12 18.03 31.22
N LYS A 103 -0.60 17.78 30.12
CA LYS A 103 -0.68 18.67 28.96
C LYS A 103 -2.01 19.41 28.97
N ASP A 104 -1.98 20.66 28.52
CA ASP A 104 -3.22 21.41 28.29
C ASP A 104 -4.04 20.75 27.18
N ARG A 105 -5.36 20.81 27.34
CA ARG A 105 -6.29 20.38 26.29
C ARG A 105 -6.21 21.34 25.11
N LEU A 106 -6.31 20.80 23.90
CA LEU A 106 -6.29 21.61 22.68
C LEU A 106 -7.50 22.55 22.63
N THR A 107 -7.26 23.79 22.24
CA THR A 107 -8.30 24.77 21.94
C THR A 107 -9.00 24.41 20.61
N GLU A 108 -10.24 24.88 20.42
CA GLU A 108 -10.96 24.67 19.15
C GLU A 108 -10.19 25.19 17.93
N LYS A 109 -9.49 26.31 18.09
CA LYS A 109 -8.65 26.90 17.04
C LYS A 109 -7.49 25.98 16.67
N GLU A 110 -6.82 25.38 17.64
CA GLU A 110 -5.73 24.43 17.41
C GLU A 110 -6.23 23.15 16.73
N VAL A 111 -7.39 22.64 17.15
CA VAL A 111 -8.04 21.48 16.50
C VAL A 111 -8.37 21.81 15.04
N MET A 112 -8.94 22.98 14.75
CA MET A 112 -9.29 23.38 13.39
C MET A 112 -8.04 23.53 12.51
N GLN A 113 -6.98 24.18 13.01
CA GLN A 113 -5.71 24.32 12.31
C GLN A 113 -5.07 22.95 12.03
N PHE A 114 -5.10 22.06 13.01
CA PHE A 114 -4.64 20.69 12.87
C PHE A 114 -5.40 19.95 11.77
N MET A 115 -6.73 19.99 11.78
CA MET A 115 -7.57 19.32 10.79
C MET A 115 -7.31 19.84 9.37
N ALA A 116 -7.19 21.16 9.20
CA ALA A 116 -6.87 21.76 7.90
C ALA A 116 -5.51 21.29 7.38
N LYS A 117 -4.48 21.33 8.23
CA LYS A 117 -3.12 20.93 7.89
C LYS A 117 -3.02 19.45 7.54
N ILE A 118 -3.61 18.56 8.36
CA ILE A 118 -3.60 17.13 8.10
C ILE A 118 -4.38 16.79 6.84
N THR A 119 -5.52 17.44 6.59
CA THR A 119 -6.27 17.22 5.34
C THR A 119 -5.41 17.56 4.12
N GLN A 120 -4.69 18.69 4.14
CA GLN A 120 -3.77 19.06 3.06
C GLN A 120 -2.66 18.01 2.88
N GLU A 121 -2.05 17.52 3.96
CA GLU A 121 -1.00 16.52 3.88
C GLU A 121 -1.53 15.16 3.38
N LEU A 122 -2.72 14.74 3.82
CA LEU A 122 -3.34 13.48 3.42
C LEU A 122 -3.81 13.46 1.97
N VAL A 123 -4.28 14.58 1.42
CA VAL A 123 -4.64 14.66 -0.02
C VAL A 123 -3.42 14.41 -0.92
N ILE A 124 -2.22 14.76 -0.46
CA ILE A 124 -0.99 14.56 -1.24
C ILE A 124 -0.40 13.17 -1.01
N TRP A 125 -0.37 12.70 0.25
CA TRP A 125 0.40 11.52 0.64
C TRP A 125 -0.42 10.35 1.18
N GLY A 126 -1.70 10.53 1.51
CA GLY A 126 -2.54 9.48 2.06
C GLY A 126 -2.87 8.41 1.02
N SER A 127 -2.80 7.13 1.40
CA SER A 127 -3.45 6.07 0.62
C SER A 127 -4.98 6.17 0.68
N ASP A 128 -5.66 5.49 -0.22
CA ASP A 128 -7.13 5.42 -0.26
C ASP A 128 -7.71 4.93 1.08
N ASP A 129 -7.12 3.88 1.67
CA ASP A 129 -7.53 3.35 2.98
C ASP A 129 -7.34 4.39 4.10
N MET A 130 -6.26 5.16 4.03
CA MET A 130 -5.94 6.19 5.02
C MET A 130 -6.89 7.39 4.90
N LEU A 131 -7.23 7.80 3.68
CA LEU A 131 -8.21 8.85 3.41
C LEU A 131 -9.60 8.45 3.93
N GLU A 132 -10.04 7.23 3.64
CA GLU A 132 -11.32 6.70 4.11
C GLU A 132 -11.37 6.61 5.63
N ALA A 133 -10.33 6.08 6.26
CA ALA A 133 -10.26 5.98 7.72
C ALA A 133 -10.27 7.37 8.40
N PHE A 134 -9.54 8.34 7.86
CA PHE A 134 -9.51 9.70 8.40
C PHE A 134 -10.84 10.44 8.17
N TYR A 135 -11.48 10.24 7.03
CA TYR A 135 -12.82 10.76 6.74
C TYR A 135 -13.83 10.26 7.78
N ASN A 136 -13.85 8.94 8.03
CA ASN A 136 -14.76 8.33 9.00
C ASN A 136 -14.51 8.85 10.42
N PHE A 137 -13.24 8.99 10.81
CA PHE A 137 -12.86 9.60 12.09
C PHE A 137 -13.38 11.04 12.22
N ARG A 138 -13.14 11.88 11.21
CA ARG A 138 -13.56 13.29 11.22
C ARG A 138 -15.08 13.41 11.26
N LYS A 139 -15.79 12.64 10.44
CA LYS A 139 -17.25 12.63 10.37
C LYS A 139 -17.86 12.28 11.72
N LYS A 140 -17.44 11.16 12.33
CA LYS A 140 -17.99 10.73 13.62
C LYS A 140 -17.60 11.66 14.78
N SER A 141 -16.42 12.29 14.72
CA SER A 141 -16.01 13.29 15.71
C SER A 141 -16.91 14.52 15.73
N ILE A 142 -17.46 14.92 14.56
CA ILE A 142 -18.42 16.03 14.47
C ILE A 142 -19.81 15.56 14.95
N GLU A 143 -20.25 14.37 14.54
CA GLU A 143 -21.56 13.82 14.91
C GLU A 143 -21.72 13.55 16.42
N ASN A 144 -20.66 13.09 17.10
CA ASN A 144 -20.66 12.82 18.55
C ASN A 144 -20.87 14.04 19.45
N SER A 145 -20.92 15.25 18.88
CA SER A 145 -21.28 16.47 19.59
C SER A 145 -22.76 16.48 20.01
N ASN A 146 -23.60 15.62 19.41
CA ASN A 146 -25.04 15.53 19.65
C ASN A 146 -25.38 14.19 20.37
N GLU A 147 -25.35 14.26 21.70
CA GLU A 147 -25.89 13.36 22.73
C GLU A 147 -26.44 11.97 22.30
N ASN A 148 -25.61 10.92 22.44
CA ASN A 148 -26.03 9.55 22.80
C ASN A 148 -24.83 8.70 23.28
N LYS A 149 -24.91 8.09 24.48
CA LYS A 149 -23.81 7.30 25.10
C LYS A 149 -23.43 6.03 24.31
N GLU A 150 -24.36 5.47 23.55
CA GLU A 150 -24.13 4.28 22.71
C GLU A 150 -23.17 4.57 21.53
N ASP A 151 -23.11 5.82 21.08
CA ASP A 151 -22.22 6.26 20.00
C ASP A 151 -20.79 6.55 20.48
N SER A 152 -20.58 6.69 21.79
CA SER A 152 -19.26 6.94 22.39
C SER A 152 -18.31 5.74 22.32
N TYR A 153 -18.79 4.51 22.12
CA TYR A 153 -17.91 3.35 21.92
C TYR A 153 -17.52 3.15 20.47
N LYS A 154 -18.39 3.54 19.53
CA LYS A 154 -18.12 3.44 18.09
C LYS A 154 -16.93 4.29 17.66
N ILE A 155 -16.74 5.46 18.26
CA ILE A 155 -15.59 6.32 17.95
C ILE A 155 -14.25 5.67 18.33
N LEU A 156 -14.19 4.89 19.41
CA LEU A 156 -12.96 4.19 19.80
C LEU A 156 -12.54 3.20 18.72
N PHE A 157 -13.51 2.47 18.19
CA PHE A 157 -13.31 1.52 17.10
C PHE A 157 -12.92 2.21 15.79
N ILE A 158 -13.47 3.40 15.50
CA ILE A 158 -13.04 4.21 14.35
C ILE A 158 -11.60 4.72 14.54
N VAL A 159 -11.22 5.10 15.77
CA VAL A 159 -9.81 5.45 16.09
C VAL A 159 -8.90 4.23 15.88
N GLU A 160 -9.33 3.04 16.26
CA GLU A 160 -8.56 1.82 15.97
C GLU A 160 -8.41 1.57 14.47
N ASP A 161 -9.46 1.75 13.68
CA ASP A 161 -9.41 1.62 12.22
C ASP A 161 -8.42 2.62 11.61
N LEU A 162 -8.41 3.86 12.13
CA LEU A 162 -7.45 4.88 11.76
C LEU A 162 -6.00 4.47 12.08
N LEU A 163 -5.75 3.93 13.28
CA LEU A 163 -4.43 3.44 13.67
C LEU A 163 -4.00 2.23 12.83
N LEU A 164 -4.92 1.34 12.49
CA LEU A 164 -4.67 0.20 11.60
C LEU A 164 -4.36 0.64 10.18
N ALA A 165 -5.07 1.64 9.65
CA ALA A 165 -4.83 2.22 8.34
C ALA A 165 -3.43 2.84 8.25
N ILE A 166 -3.02 3.64 9.25
CA ILE A 166 -1.65 4.18 9.36
C ILE A 166 -0.62 3.05 9.31
N ARG A 167 -0.82 2.00 10.12
CA ARG A 167 0.09 0.85 10.17
C ARG A 167 0.18 0.16 8.81
N LYS A 168 -0.96 -0.06 8.15
CA LYS A 168 -1.03 -0.68 6.82
C LYS A 168 -0.27 0.15 5.79
N ASP A 169 -0.49 1.46 5.79
CA ASP A 169 0.14 2.39 4.85
C ASP A 169 1.67 2.50 5.05
N LEU A 170 2.15 2.22 6.27
CA LEU A 170 3.58 2.15 6.60
C LEU A 170 4.21 0.76 6.39
N GLY A 171 3.45 -0.22 5.86
CA GLY A 171 3.95 -1.55 5.48
C GLY A 171 3.63 -2.68 6.47
N HIS A 172 2.84 -2.44 7.52
CA HIS A 172 2.46 -3.50 8.45
C HIS A 172 1.25 -4.30 7.94
N ALA A 173 1.37 -5.62 7.88
CA ALA A 173 0.31 -6.49 7.35
C ALA A 173 -0.94 -6.60 8.24
N ASN A 174 -0.87 -6.18 9.51
CA ASN A 174 -1.96 -6.26 10.51
C ASN A 174 -2.61 -7.65 10.76
N LYS A 175 -2.08 -8.74 10.17
CA LYS A 175 -2.69 -10.09 10.19
C LYS A 175 -2.98 -10.70 11.57
N LYS A 176 -2.27 -10.30 12.62
CA LYS A 176 -2.40 -10.86 13.99
C LYS A 176 -3.13 -9.93 14.96
N ILE A 177 -3.61 -8.78 14.48
CA ILE A 177 -4.27 -7.76 15.29
C ILE A 177 -5.78 -7.89 15.07
N SER A 178 -6.47 -8.48 16.04
CA SER A 178 -7.93 -8.52 16.08
C SER A 178 -8.48 -7.21 16.63
N ARG A 179 -9.77 -6.97 16.39
CA ARG A 179 -10.52 -5.82 16.92
C ARG A 179 -10.28 -5.64 18.42
N GLY A 180 -10.10 -4.41 18.85
CA GLY A 180 -9.85 -4.01 20.23
C GLY A 180 -8.41 -4.21 20.73
N LYS A 181 -7.54 -4.95 20.04
CA LYS A 181 -6.18 -5.21 20.56
C LYS A 181 -5.29 -3.98 20.57
N ILE A 182 -5.44 -3.06 19.61
CA ILE A 182 -4.66 -1.83 19.63
C ILE A 182 -5.18 -0.91 20.72
N LEU A 183 -6.51 -0.80 20.84
CA LEU A 183 -7.13 -0.01 21.90
C LEU A 183 -6.76 -0.53 23.29
N GLY A 184 -6.69 -1.84 23.47
CA GLY A 184 -6.28 -2.50 24.72
C GLY A 184 -4.85 -2.18 25.18
N LEU A 185 -4.02 -1.55 24.33
CA LEU A 185 -2.71 -1.05 24.75
C LEU A 185 -2.80 0.21 25.62
N PHE A 186 -3.92 0.93 25.57
CA PHE A 186 -4.08 2.23 26.23
C PHE A 186 -5.47 2.46 26.84
N ILE A 187 -6.42 1.54 26.65
CA ILE A 187 -7.74 1.52 27.30
C ILE A 187 -7.87 0.20 28.06
N ASN A 188 -7.82 0.27 29.39
CA ASN A 188 -7.80 -0.92 30.26
C ASN A 188 -9.18 -1.59 30.39
N ASP A 189 -10.28 -0.84 30.27
CA ASP A 189 -11.66 -1.33 30.49
C ASP A 189 -12.31 -1.95 29.25
N LEU A 190 -11.54 -2.15 28.17
CA LEU A 190 -12.04 -2.65 26.89
C LEU A 190 -12.76 -4.02 26.93
N PRO A 191 -12.31 -5.01 27.74
CA PRO A 191 -12.98 -6.32 27.82
C PRO A 191 -14.43 -6.25 28.29
N ASN A 192 -14.82 -5.20 29.02
CA ASN A 192 -16.20 -4.98 29.47
C ASN A 192 -17.08 -4.35 28.38
N ILE A 193 -16.48 -3.75 27.35
CA ILE A 193 -17.16 -3.06 26.24
C ILE A 193 -17.48 -4.04 25.08
N LEU A 194 -16.74 -5.15 24.98
CA LEU A 194 -16.88 -6.17 23.94
C LEU A 194 -17.83 -7.33 24.30
N LYS A 195 -18.40 -7.33 25.51
CA LYS A 195 -19.42 -8.29 25.96
C LYS A 195 -20.82 -7.76 25.64
#